data_AF-A0A7J8PAB9-F1
#
_entry.id   AF-A0A7J8PAB9-F1
#
_cell.length_a   1.000
_cell.length_b   1.000
_cell.length_c   1.000
_cell.angle_alpha   90.00
_cell.angle_beta   90.00
_cell.angle_gamma   90.00
#
_symmetry.space_group_name_H-M   'P 1'
#
loop_
_entity.id
_entity.type
_entity.pdbx_description
1 polymer ?
#
loop_
_entity_poly.entity_id
_entity_poly.type
_entity_poly.pdbx_seq_one_letter_code
_entity_poly.pdbx_strand_id
1 'polypeptide(L)'
;MDATTSGTPTVQYHNIPDQPLTAIVAAPVSAFLRQVRHCFGDSTPGEFPLAANPSIVLHATCSFFRQPANFAPDYELSISELAALDMCQRRAIFKPMTDEERQSLKHRCGGSWKLVLRFLLAGEACCRREKSQAIAGPGHSIAVTSSGAVYSFGSNSSGQLGHGNTEEDWRPQQIRSLQGIRIIQAAAGAGRTMLISDAGRVYAFGKDSFGEAEYGVQGTKLVTTPQPVESLKDIFVVQAAIGNFFTAVLSREGRVYTFSWGKDSKLGHKTEPNDVEPQPLLGALENIPVVQIAAGYCYLLCLACQPSGMSVYSVGCGLGGKLGHGSRTDEKYPRLIEQFQLLNLQPMVVAAGAWHAAVVGRDGRVCTWGWGR
;
A
#
# COMPACT_ATOMS: atom_id res chain seq x y z
N MET A 1 15.89 -11.48 51.99
CA MET A 1 15.02 -11.93 53.10
C MET A 1 14.06 -10.79 53.40
N ASP A 2 12.78 -11.13 53.38
CA ASP A 2 11.62 -10.24 53.27
C ASP A 2 11.18 -9.53 54.56
N ALA A 3 10.28 -8.57 54.32
CA ALA A 3 9.04 -8.26 55.05
C ALA A 3 9.06 -7.26 56.22
N THR A 4 8.25 -6.19 56.07
CA THR A 4 7.08 -5.80 56.91
C THR A 4 6.47 -4.50 56.37
N THR A 5 5.31 -4.56 55.70
CA THR A 5 3.95 -4.15 56.16
C THR A 5 3.74 -2.66 56.50
N SER A 6 2.89 -1.97 55.72
CA SER A 6 2.13 -0.80 56.17
C SER A 6 0.69 -0.87 55.63
N GLY A 7 -0.27 -0.54 56.49
CA GLY A 7 -1.68 -0.94 56.39
C GLY A 7 -2.59 -0.07 55.52
N THR A 8 -3.79 -0.60 55.32
CA THR A 8 -4.93 -0.13 54.52
C THR A 8 -5.76 0.98 55.19
N PRO A 9 -6.44 1.85 54.42
CA PRO A 9 -7.43 2.79 54.96
C PRO A 9 -8.87 2.21 54.90
N THR A 10 -9.69 2.52 55.90
CA THR A 10 -11.12 2.20 56.00
C THR A 10 -11.99 3.41 55.64
N VAL A 11 -13.01 3.19 54.79
CA VAL A 11 -14.07 4.16 54.45
C VAL A 11 -15.40 3.65 55.00
N GLN A 12 -16.12 4.48 55.75
CA GLN A 12 -17.45 4.17 56.32
C GLN A 12 -18.58 4.48 55.31
N TYR A 13 -19.53 3.55 55.19
CA TYR A 13 -20.79 3.72 54.45
C TYR A 13 -21.96 3.97 55.41
N HIS A 14 -22.82 4.95 55.10
CA HIS A 14 -24.11 5.14 55.77
C HIS A 14 -25.25 4.57 54.91
N ASN A 15 -26.02 3.65 55.49
CA ASN A 15 -27.23 3.04 54.91
C ASN A 15 -28.42 4.00 55.00
N ILE A 16 -29.19 4.14 53.92
CA ILE A 16 -30.50 4.80 53.91
C ILE A 16 -31.59 3.72 53.67
N PRO A 17 -32.61 3.61 54.55
CA PRO A 17 -33.68 2.61 54.47
C PRO A 17 -34.75 2.95 53.41
N ASP A 18 -35.29 1.91 52.77
CA ASP A 18 -36.34 1.95 51.75
C ASP A 18 -37.71 2.43 52.28
N GLN A 19 -38.44 3.22 51.48
CA GLN A 19 -39.86 3.50 51.63
C GLN A 19 -40.64 3.22 50.33
N PRO A 20 -41.87 2.67 50.41
CA PRO A 20 -42.60 2.13 49.25
C PRO A 20 -43.35 3.18 48.42
N LEU A 21 -43.40 2.93 47.10
CA LEU A 21 -44.01 3.73 46.04
C LEU A 21 -45.54 3.87 46.20
N THR A 22 -46.02 5.11 46.21
CA THR A 22 -47.44 5.44 45.97
C THR A 22 -47.63 5.88 44.52
N ALA A 23 -48.64 5.32 43.85
CA ALA A 23 -48.94 5.57 42.45
C ALA A 23 -49.40 7.02 42.20
N ILE A 24 -48.67 7.75 41.37
CA ILE A 24 -49.09 9.05 40.83
C ILE A 24 -49.57 8.82 39.39
N VAL A 25 -50.85 9.10 39.17
CA VAL A 25 -51.51 9.12 37.87
C VAL A 25 -50.96 10.31 37.06
N ALA A 26 -50.29 10.03 35.94
CA ALA A 26 -49.87 11.06 35.00
C ALA A 26 -51.02 11.42 34.04
N ALA A 27 -51.30 12.72 33.91
CA ALA A 27 -52.25 13.26 32.93
C ALA A 27 -51.77 13.03 31.48
N PRO A 28 -52.68 12.94 30.49
CA PRO A 28 -52.31 12.63 29.11
C PRO A 28 -51.55 13.80 28.47
N VAL A 29 -50.28 13.57 28.14
CA VAL A 29 -49.48 14.49 27.34
C VAL A 29 -49.90 14.34 25.89
N SER A 30 -50.34 15.45 25.28
CA SER A 30 -50.77 15.53 23.88
C SER A 30 -49.68 14.97 22.95
N ALA A 31 -50.07 14.01 22.12
CA ALA A 31 -49.19 13.41 21.13
C ALA A 31 -48.79 14.47 20.08
N PHE A 32 -47.55 14.95 20.14
CA PHE A 32 -46.94 15.61 19.00
C PHE A 32 -46.84 14.58 17.86
N LEU A 33 -47.71 14.69 16.87
CA LEU A 33 -47.62 14.00 15.59
C LEU A 33 -46.32 14.44 14.91
N ARG A 34 -45.25 13.68 15.15
CA ARG A 34 -44.04 13.74 14.34
C ARG A 34 -44.44 13.22 12.96
N GLN A 35 -44.45 14.09 11.95
CA GLN A 35 -44.63 13.66 10.57
C GLN A 35 -43.54 12.65 10.24
N VAL A 36 -43.92 11.37 10.20
CA VAL A 36 -43.13 10.31 9.60
C VAL A 36 -43.14 10.61 8.10
N ARG A 37 -42.03 11.11 7.57
CA ARG A 37 -41.82 11.06 6.12
C ARG A 37 -41.66 9.60 5.74
N HIS A 38 -42.71 9.02 5.19
CA HIS A 38 -42.63 7.75 4.49
C HIS A 38 -41.71 7.94 3.28
N CYS A 39 -40.46 7.47 3.40
CA CYS A 39 -39.67 7.16 2.23
C CYS A 39 -40.30 5.90 1.62
N PHE A 40 -41.18 6.08 0.64
CA PHE A 40 -41.60 4.98 -0.22
C PHE A 40 -40.36 4.50 -0.98
N GLY A 41 -39.76 3.42 -0.50
CA GLY A 41 -38.86 2.59 -1.28
C GLY A 41 -39.71 1.73 -2.20
N ASP A 42 -39.37 1.71 -3.48
CA ASP A 42 -39.97 0.81 -4.45
C ASP A 42 -39.74 -0.64 -4.04
N SER A 43 -40.73 -1.51 -4.29
CA SER A 43 -40.76 -2.92 -3.88
C SER A 43 -39.90 -3.84 -4.75
N THR A 44 -38.91 -3.31 -5.47
CA THR A 44 -37.96 -4.12 -6.25
C THR A 44 -36.69 -4.35 -5.41
N PRO A 45 -36.12 -5.56 -5.36
CA PRO A 45 -34.95 -5.84 -4.53
C PRO A 45 -33.70 -5.21 -5.18
N GLY A 46 -33.45 -3.95 -4.87
CA GLY A 46 -32.17 -3.28 -5.03
C GLY A 46 -31.65 -2.97 -3.63
N GLU A 47 -30.76 -3.84 -3.12
CA GLU A 47 -30.13 -3.67 -1.82
C GLU A 47 -29.58 -2.25 -1.68
N PHE A 48 -30.06 -1.52 -0.67
CA PHE A 48 -29.29 -0.44 -0.08
C PHE A 48 -28.05 -1.05 0.59
N PRO A 49 -26.81 -0.87 0.10
CA PRO A 49 -25.66 -1.22 0.90
C PRO A 49 -25.41 -0.01 1.81
N LEU A 50 -26.22 0.13 2.86
CA LEU A 50 -25.93 1.01 3.99
C LEU A 50 -24.77 0.48 4.86
N ALA A 51 -23.98 -0.47 4.36
CA ALA A 51 -22.85 -1.07 5.07
C ALA A 51 -21.65 -1.33 4.15
N ALA A 52 -20.98 -0.26 3.71
CA ALA A 52 -19.60 -0.39 3.18
C ALA A 52 -18.61 0.66 3.71
N ASN A 53 -19.07 1.83 4.20
CA ASN A 53 -18.39 2.74 5.14
C ASN A 53 -19.19 4.07 5.14
N PRO A 54 -20.03 4.36 6.16
CA PRO A 54 -20.80 5.60 6.21
C PRO A 54 -19.93 6.87 6.21
N SER A 55 -18.67 6.75 6.65
CA SER A 55 -17.68 7.84 6.67
C SER A 55 -17.29 8.35 5.28
N ILE A 56 -17.18 7.49 4.27
CA ILE A 56 -16.79 7.88 2.91
C ILE A 56 -17.95 8.60 2.22
N VAL A 57 -19.18 8.10 2.40
CA VAL A 57 -20.38 8.74 1.85
C VAL A 57 -20.56 10.15 2.42
N LEU A 58 -20.42 10.29 3.75
CA LEU A 58 -20.49 11.59 4.42
C LEU A 58 -19.37 12.53 3.95
N HIS A 59 -18.13 12.06 3.89
CA HIS A 59 -17.00 12.88 3.44
C HIS A 59 -17.16 13.34 1.98
N ALA A 60 -17.60 12.44 1.09
CA ALA A 60 -17.78 12.76 -0.32
C ALA A 60 -18.89 13.78 -0.54
N THR A 61 -20.06 13.55 0.07
CA THR A 61 -21.20 14.46 -0.04
C THR A 61 -20.93 15.82 0.60
N CYS A 62 -20.34 15.87 1.80
CA CYS A 62 -20.01 17.14 2.45
C CYS A 62 -18.96 17.97 1.70
N SER A 63 -17.99 17.33 1.04
CA SER A 63 -17.02 18.03 0.20
C SER A 63 -17.65 18.54 -1.09
N PHE A 64 -18.56 17.75 -1.70
CA PHE A 64 -19.24 18.09 -2.95
C PHE A 64 -20.18 19.30 -2.79
N PHE A 65 -20.93 19.40 -1.69
CA PHE A 65 -21.88 20.51 -1.47
C PHE A 65 -21.25 21.82 -0.98
N ARG A 66 -19.91 21.89 -0.78
CA ARG A 66 -19.22 23.11 -0.34
C ARG A 66 -18.85 24.07 -1.47
N GLN A 67 -18.89 23.64 -2.73
CA GLN A 67 -18.61 24.47 -3.90
C GLN A 67 -19.62 24.14 -5.00
N PRO A 68 -20.02 25.11 -5.85
CA PRO A 68 -20.91 24.82 -6.98
C PRO A 68 -20.27 23.76 -7.88
N ALA A 69 -20.96 22.63 -8.05
CA ALA A 69 -20.50 21.58 -8.93
C ALA A 69 -20.69 22.02 -10.39
N ASN A 70 -19.59 22.19 -11.15
CA ASN A 70 -19.62 22.48 -12.58
C ASN A 70 -19.88 21.20 -13.40
N PHE A 71 -21.01 20.54 -13.19
CA PHE A 71 -21.37 19.36 -13.97
C PHE A 71 -22.80 19.46 -14.50
N ALA A 72 -23.00 19.00 -15.73
CA ALA A 72 -24.32 18.67 -16.23
C ALA A 72 -24.89 17.49 -15.41
N PRO A 73 -26.19 17.46 -15.11
CA PRO A 73 -26.79 16.34 -14.39
C PRO A 73 -26.58 15.04 -15.18
N ASP A 74 -25.82 14.13 -14.60
CA ASP A 74 -25.74 12.74 -15.04
C ASP A 74 -26.85 11.96 -14.32
N TYR A 75 -27.86 11.54 -15.08
CA TYR A 75 -29.03 10.84 -14.55
C TYR A 75 -28.78 9.34 -14.30
N GLU A 76 -27.63 8.81 -14.71
CA GLU A 76 -27.29 7.39 -14.55
C GLU A 76 -26.57 7.10 -13.21
N LEU A 77 -25.91 8.11 -12.62
CA LEU A 77 -25.16 7.96 -11.37
C LEU A 77 -25.93 8.50 -10.16
N SER A 78 -25.93 7.75 -9.06
CA SER A 78 -26.36 8.30 -7.77
C SER A 78 -25.50 9.50 -7.36
N ILE A 79 -26.06 10.45 -6.60
CA ILE A 79 -25.33 11.62 -6.07
C ILE A 79 -24.03 11.21 -5.34
N SER A 80 -24.06 10.08 -4.62
CA SER A 80 -22.88 9.57 -3.90
C SER A 80 -21.77 9.08 -4.82
N GLU A 81 -22.12 8.51 -5.98
CA GLU A 81 -21.17 8.07 -7.01
C GLU A 81 -20.59 9.28 -7.75
N LEU A 82 -21.43 10.27 -8.08
CA LEU A 82 -20.99 11.51 -8.71
C LEU A 82 -20.00 12.29 -7.82
N ALA A 83 -20.31 12.42 -6.53
CA ALA A 83 -19.41 13.05 -5.57
C ALA A 83 -18.07 12.29 -5.45
N ALA A 84 -18.11 10.95 -5.45
CA ALA A 84 -16.88 10.15 -5.42
C ALA A 84 -16.05 10.31 -6.69
N LEU A 85 -16.70 10.38 -7.87
CA LEU A 85 -16.03 10.63 -9.15
C LEU A 85 -15.36 12.00 -9.18
N ASP A 86 -16.04 13.07 -8.77
CA ASP A 86 -15.46 14.41 -8.66
C ASP A 86 -14.22 14.41 -7.74
N MET A 87 -14.30 13.72 -6.60
CA MET A 87 -13.15 13.57 -5.71
C MET A 87 -12.00 12.76 -6.33
N CYS A 88 -12.28 11.78 -7.19
CA CYS A 88 -11.27 11.05 -7.93
C CYS A 88 -10.58 11.97 -8.96
N GLN A 89 -11.35 12.76 -9.72
CA GLN A 89 -10.86 13.65 -10.78
C GLN A 89 -9.88 14.73 -10.28
N ARG A 90 -9.96 15.10 -9.00
CA ARG A 90 -9.05 16.08 -8.39
C ARG A 90 -7.67 15.49 -8.03
N ARG A 91 -7.49 14.17 -8.07
CA ARG A 91 -6.26 13.50 -7.62
C ARG A 91 -5.23 13.40 -8.73
N ALA A 92 -3.96 13.63 -8.38
CA ALA A 92 -2.86 13.70 -9.33
C ALA A 92 -2.69 12.42 -10.18
N ILE A 93 -2.93 11.24 -9.61
CA ILE A 93 -2.79 9.96 -10.33
C ILE A 93 -3.97 9.64 -11.25
N PHE A 94 -5.15 10.17 -10.96
CA PHE A 94 -6.38 9.86 -11.68
C PHE A 94 -6.71 10.90 -12.75
N LYS A 95 -6.35 12.18 -12.52
CA LYS A 95 -6.52 13.27 -13.46
C LYS A 95 -5.98 12.98 -14.88
N PRO A 96 -4.76 12.43 -15.06
CA PRO A 96 -4.20 12.15 -16.39
C PRO A 96 -4.68 10.84 -17.02
N MET A 97 -5.58 10.08 -16.37
CA MET A 97 -6.10 8.83 -16.94
C MET A 97 -7.08 9.10 -18.07
N THR A 98 -7.06 8.27 -19.12
CA THR A 98 -8.10 8.24 -20.16
C THR A 98 -9.40 7.66 -19.60
N ASP A 99 -10.51 7.84 -20.31
CA ASP A 99 -11.78 7.31 -19.84
C ASP A 99 -11.80 5.77 -19.84
N GLU A 100 -11.12 5.12 -20.78
CA GLU A 100 -10.95 3.66 -20.80
C GLU A 100 -10.17 3.18 -19.56
N GLU A 101 -9.10 3.86 -19.19
CA GLU A 101 -8.31 3.54 -17.99
C GLU A 101 -9.14 3.71 -16.72
N ARG A 102 -9.94 4.79 -16.64
CA ARG A 102 -10.82 5.06 -15.50
C ARG A 102 -11.91 3.99 -15.37
N GLN A 103 -12.53 3.58 -16.47
CA GLN A 103 -13.54 2.51 -16.47
C GLN A 103 -12.93 1.15 -16.12
N SER A 104 -11.73 0.85 -16.64
CA SER A 104 -10.99 -0.37 -16.28
C SER A 104 -10.68 -0.42 -14.78
N LEU A 105 -10.21 0.70 -14.21
CA LEU A 105 -9.95 0.82 -12.77
C LEU A 105 -11.24 0.68 -11.95
N LYS A 106 -12.33 1.31 -12.39
CA LYS A 106 -13.65 1.17 -11.76
C LYS A 106 -14.10 -0.29 -11.73
N HIS A 107 -13.98 -1.00 -12.85
CA HIS A 107 -14.33 -2.42 -12.92
C HIS A 107 -13.52 -3.26 -11.92
N ARG A 108 -12.19 -3.10 -11.88
CA ARG A 108 -11.31 -3.81 -10.94
C ARG A 108 -11.55 -3.46 -9.47
N CYS A 109 -12.02 -2.24 -9.19
CA CYS A 109 -12.42 -1.85 -7.84
C CYS A 109 -13.79 -2.40 -7.42
N GLY A 110 -14.53 -3.08 -8.31
CA GLY A 110 -15.87 -3.61 -8.04
C GLY A 110 -17.03 -2.76 -8.60
N GLY A 111 -16.77 -1.93 -9.60
CA GLY A 111 -17.81 -1.23 -10.36
C GLY A 111 -18.32 0.08 -9.74
N SER A 112 -17.69 0.61 -8.69
CA SER A 112 -18.13 1.82 -7.97
C SER A 112 -17.02 2.86 -7.86
N TRP A 113 -17.34 4.13 -8.11
CA TRP A 113 -16.44 5.26 -7.91
C TRP A 113 -16.09 5.49 -6.44
N LYS A 114 -16.96 5.07 -5.50
CA LYS A 114 -16.63 5.07 -4.07
C LYS A 114 -15.49 4.11 -3.76
N LEU A 115 -15.45 2.96 -4.43
CA LEU A 115 -14.39 1.97 -4.27
C LEU A 115 -13.10 2.42 -4.97
N VAL A 116 -13.20 3.08 -6.13
CA VAL A 116 -12.06 3.76 -6.75
C VAL A 116 -11.49 4.83 -5.81
N LEU A 117 -12.33 5.70 -5.25
CA LEU A 117 -11.90 6.74 -4.32
C LEU A 117 -11.18 6.13 -3.10
N ARG A 118 -11.71 5.02 -2.56
CA ARG A 118 -11.09 4.27 -1.46
C ARG A 118 -9.71 3.74 -1.86
N PHE A 119 -9.57 3.16 -3.05
CA PHE A 119 -8.27 2.71 -3.58
C PHE A 119 -7.27 3.86 -3.68
N LEU A 120 -7.67 5.00 -4.25
CA LEU A 120 -6.80 6.17 -4.40
C LEU A 120 -6.36 6.73 -3.05
N LEU A 121 -7.28 6.82 -2.08
CA LEU A 121 -7.00 7.25 -0.71
C LEU A 121 -6.04 6.31 0.01
N ALA A 122 -6.23 5.00 -0.13
CA ALA A 122 -5.34 4.00 0.45
C ALA A 122 -3.94 4.06 -0.17
N GLY A 123 -3.84 4.23 -1.49
CA GLY A 123 -2.58 4.43 -2.19
C GLY A 123 -1.83 5.69 -1.73
N GLU A 124 -2.52 6.82 -1.57
CA GLU A 124 -1.93 8.06 -1.04
C GLU A 124 -1.47 7.94 0.41
N ALA A 125 -2.21 7.21 1.25
CA ALA A 125 -1.79 6.96 2.63
C ALA A 125 -0.50 6.10 2.69
N CYS A 126 -0.32 5.17 1.76
CA CYS A 126 0.87 4.33 1.66
C CYS A 126 2.06 5.05 0.98
N CYS A 127 1.78 5.94 0.01
CA CYS A 127 2.80 6.62 -0.79
C CYS A 127 3.20 7.97 -0.19
N ARG A 128 4.45 8.10 0.27
CA ARG A 128 4.99 9.34 0.84
C ARG A 128 5.44 10.37 -0.22
N ARG A 129 4.68 10.57 -1.30
CA ARG A 129 5.11 11.32 -2.50
C ARG A 129 5.55 12.77 -2.24
N GLU A 130 4.93 13.43 -1.27
CA GLU A 130 5.19 14.83 -0.96
C GLU A 130 6.06 15.02 0.30
N LYS A 131 6.50 13.91 0.91
CA LYS A 131 7.31 13.93 2.12
C LYS A 131 8.72 13.48 1.81
N SER A 132 9.66 13.98 2.60
CA SER A 132 11.03 13.48 2.54
C SER A 132 11.07 12.01 2.94
N GLN A 133 11.91 11.23 2.28
CA GLN A 133 12.08 9.79 2.48
C GLN A 133 13.55 9.48 2.72
N ALA A 134 13.81 8.53 3.62
CA ALA A 134 15.11 7.92 3.81
C ALA A 134 14.97 6.42 3.55
N ILE A 135 15.82 5.89 2.68
CA ILE A 135 15.82 4.50 2.25
C ILE A 135 17.19 3.93 2.58
N ALA A 136 17.21 2.80 3.28
CA ALA A 136 18.42 2.07 3.60
C ALA A 136 18.46 0.79 2.76
N GLY A 137 19.53 0.60 2.00
CA GLY A 137 19.87 -0.65 1.35
C GLY A 137 21.04 -1.35 2.06
N PRO A 138 21.44 -2.53 1.59
CA PRO A 138 22.68 -3.16 2.02
C PRO A 138 23.87 -2.28 1.64
N GLY A 139 24.49 -1.64 2.63
CA GLY A 139 25.71 -0.85 2.49
C GLY A 139 25.56 0.56 1.92
N HIS A 140 24.37 1.00 1.48
CA HIS A 140 24.16 2.37 0.99
C HIS A 140 22.80 2.93 1.41
N SER A 141 22.67 4.25 1.36
CA SER A 141 21.48 4.99 1.75
C SER A 141 21.09 6.01 0.69
N ILE A 142 19.80 6.26 0.59
CA ILE A 142 19.21 7.25 -0.32
C ILE A 142 18.29 8.15 0.49
N ALA A 143 18.41 9.46 0.30
CA ALA A 143 17.47 10.44 0.81
C ALA A 143 16.79 11.16 -0.36
N VAL A 144 15.46 11.16 -0.36
CA VAL A 144 14.63 11.92 -1.30
C VAL A 144 14.00 13.08 -0.53
N THR A 145 14.23 14.30 -1.00
CA THR A 145 13.67 15.51 -0.39
C THR A 145 12.23 15.75 -0.82
N SER A 146 11.49 16.63 -0.14
CA SER A 146 10.12 17.00 -0.53
C SER A 146 10.02 17.68 -1.91
N SER A 147 11.10 18.31 -2.38
CA SER A 147 11.19 18.86 -3.75
C SER A 147 11.55 17.81 -4.81
N GLY A 148 11.90 16.59 -4.38
CA GLY A 148 12.27 15.47 -5.23
C GLY A 148 13.75 15.41 -5.62
N ALA A 149 14.61 16.22 -5.02
CA ALA A 149 16.06 16.04 -5.13
C ALA A 149 16.51 14.79 -4.37
N VAL A 150 17.49 14.07 -4.94
CA VAL A 150 18.01 12.80 -4.40
C VAL A 150 19.45 12.95 -3.95
N TYR A 151 19.73 12.43 -2.76
CA TYR A 151 21.06 12.28 -2.20
C TYR A 151 21.34 10.80 -1.96
N SER A 152 22.58 10.38 -2.18
CA SER A 152 23.05 9.01 -1.94
C SER A 152 24.38 9.05 -1.21
N PHE A 153 24.64 8.00 -0.41
CA PHE A 153 25.89 7.81 0.34
C PHE A 153 26.02 6.36 0.82
N GLY A 154 27.24 5.93 1.10
CA GLY A 154 27.65 4.61 1.56
C GLY A 154 28.59 3.93 0.57
N SER A 155 28.52 2.60 0.52
CA SER A 155 29.29 1.79 -0.41
C SER A 155 28.83 2.00 -1.85
N ASN A 156 29.79 2.01 -2.78
CA ASN A 156 29.57 2.29 -4.20
C ASN A 156 30.31 1.32 -5.13
N SER A 157 30.72 0.15 -4.65
CA SER A 157 31.49 -0.83 -5.43
C SER A 157 30.80 -1.30 -6.72
N SER A 158 29.47 -1.14 -6.81
CA SER A 158 28.65 -1.45 -7.99
C SER A 158 28.12 -0.23 -8.72
N GLY A 159 28.49 1.00 -8.34
CA GLY A 159 27.91 2.24 -8.88
C GLY A 159 26.53 2.60 -8.29
N GLN A 160 26.14 1.96 -7.18
CA GLN A 160 24.83 2.13 -6.53
C GLN A 160 24.60 3.50 -5.88
N LEU A 161 25.55 4.43 -5.95
CA LEU A 161 25.34 5.83 -5.57
C LEU A 161 24.92 6.73 -6.74
N GLY A 162 25.17 6.33 -7.99
CA GLY A 162 24.68 7.08 -9.16
C GLY A 162 25.48 8.35 -9.51
N HIS A 163 26.70 8.52 -8.95
CA HIS A 163 27.54 9.71 -9.16
C HIS A 163 28.48 9.64 -10.38
N GLY A 164 28.36 8.60 -11.21
CA GLY A 164 29.21 8.39 -12.39
C GLY A 164 30.54 7.69 -12.11
N ASN A 165 30.76 7.24 -10.88
CA ASN A 165 31.94 6.51 -10.45
C ASN A 165 31.55 5.32 -9.54
N THR A 166 32.56 4.60 -9.04
CA THR A 166 32.41 3.48 -8.08
C THR A 166 33.13 3.77 -6.76
N GLU A 167 33.35 5.05 -6.43
CA GLU A 167 34.00 5.47 -5.19
C GLU A 167 32.96 5.59 -4.07
N GLU A 168 33.29 5.06 -2.89
CA GLU A 168 32.42 5.16 -1.72
C GLU A 168 32.37 6.60 -1.20
N ASP A 169 31.19 7.06 -0.82
CA ASP A 169 31.02 8.38 -0.19
C ASP A 169 30.20 8.24 1.08
N TRP A 170 30.80 8.52 2.23
CA TRP A 170 30.12 8.41 3.52
C TRP A 170 29.31 9.66 3.90
N ARG A 171 29.29 10.68 3.04
CA ARG A 171 28.50 11.90 3.22
C ARG A 171 27.39 11.96 2.16
N PRO A 172 26.17 12.41 2.51
CA PRO A 172 25.12 12.58 1.51
C PRO A 172 25.56 13.50 0.37
N GLN A 173 25.68 12.96 -0.83
CA GLN A 173 25.98 13.71 -2.05
C GLN A 173 24.76 13.73 -2.97
N GLN A 174 24.46 14.89 -3.54
CA GLN A 174 23.34 15.02 -4.48
C GLN A 174 23.65 14.35 -5.82
N ILE A 175 22.72 13.56 -6.35
CA ILE A 175 22.79 12.97 -7.69
C ILE A 175 22.41 14.04 -8.73
N ARG A 176 23.40 14.83 -9.19
CA ARG A 176 23.17 15.99 -10.07
C ARG A 176 22.61 15.63 -11.45
N SER A 177 22.83 14.42 -11.95
CA SER A 177 22.30 13.97 -13.25
C SER A 177 20.77 13.87 -13.29
N LEU A 178 20.10 13.93 -12.13
CA LEU A 178 18.63 13.94 -12.01
C LEU A 178 18.05 15.37 -11.93
N GLN A 179 18.86 16.41 -12.15
CA GLN A 179 18.37 17.78 -12.08
C GLN A 179 17.21 18.00 -13.07
N GLY A 180 16.11 18.57 -12.56
CA GLY A 180 14.87 18.78 -13.33
C GLY A 180 13.90 17.60 -13.30
N ILE A 181 14.29 16.44 -12.75
CA ILE A 181 13.42 15.29 -12.55
C ILE A 181 13.00 15.24 -11.08
N ARG A 182 11.71 15.30 -10.81
CA ARG A 182 11.17 15.21 -9.45
C ARG A 182 10.99 13.75 -9.05
N ILE A 183 11.85 13.25 -8.16
CA ILE A 183 11.74 11.89 -7.61
C ILE A 183 10.74 11.85 -6.44
N ILE A 184 9.86 10.86 -6.44
CA ILE A 184 8.79 10.66 -5.44
C ILE A 184 8.94 9.37 -4.63
N GLN A 185 9.80 8.45 -5.06
CA GLN A 185 10.06 7.20 -4.36
C GLN A 185 11.44 6.67 -4.74
N ALA A 186 12.07 5.97 -3.80
CA ALA A 186 13.28 5.21 -4.05
C ALA A 186 13.18 3.79 -3.45
N ALA A 187 13.90 2.86 -4.04
CA ALA A 187 14.12 1.52 -3.52
C ALA A 187 15.61 1.16 -3.63
N ALA A 188 16.13 0.49 -2.60
CA ALA A 188 17.53 0.10 -2.52
C ALA A 188 17.63 -1.42 -2.29
N GLY A 189 18.53 -2.06 -3.02
CA GLY A 189 18.87 -3.48 -2.88
C GLY A 189 20.38 -3.69 -2.85
N ALA A 190 20.85 -4.94 -2.78
CA ALA A 190 22.28 -5.23 -2.75
C ALA A 190 22.97 -4.70 -4.02
N GLY A 191 23.76 -3.62 -3.88
CA GLY A 191 24.45 -2.96 -4.99
C GLY A 191 23.53 -2.35 -6.06
N ARG A 192 22.25 -2.05 -5.75
CA ARG A 192 21.26 -1.58 -6.72
C ARG A 192 20.38 -0.47 -6.15
N THR A 193 20.00 0.46 -7.01
CA THR A 193 19.05 1.52 -6.69
C THR A 193 18.05 1.71 -7.81
N MET A 194 16.79 1.93 -7.43
CA MET A 194 15.73 2.40 -8.33
C MET A 194 15.07 3.64 -7.78
N LEU A 195 14.75 4.56 -8.67
CA LEU A 195 14.08 5.83 -8.38
C LEU A 195 12.85 5.96 -9.27
N ILE A 196 11.78 6.54 -8.73
CA ILE A 196 10.53 6.78 -9.45
C ILE A 196 10.26 8.28 -9.46
N SER A 197 10.01 8.82 -10.64
CA SER A 197 9.60 10.23 -10.82
C SER A 197 8.10 10.43 -10.63
N ASP A 198 7.69 11.68 -10.40
CA ASP A 198 6.28 12.08 -10.35
C ASP A 198 5.51 11.82 -11.67
N ALA A 199 6.24 11.76 -12.79
CA ALA A 199 5.74 11.36 -14.11
C ALA A 199 5.62 9.83 -14.28
N GLY A 200 5.88 9.04 -13.24
CA GLY A 200 5.78 7.57 -13.28
C GLY A 200 6.94 6.87 -13.99
N ARG A 201 7.97 7.62 -14.42
CA ARG A 201 9.18 7.05 -15.05
C ARG A 201 10.12 6.46 -14.01
N VAL A 202 10.76 5.37 -14.37
CA VAL A 202 11.69 4.62 -13.52
C VAL A 202 13.13 4.81 -13.98
N TYR A 203 14.02 5.08 -13.03
CA TYR A 203 15.46 5.18 -13.24
C TYR A 203 16.16 4.14 -12.38
N ALA A 204 17.18 3.48 -12.92
CA ALA A 204 17.96 2.48 -12.21
C ALA A 204 19.47 2.70 -12.39
N PHE A 205 20.23 2.33 -11.36
CA PHE A 205 21.69 2.34 -11.36
C PHE A 205 22.23 1.34 -10.33
N GLY A 206 23.51 1.04 -10.41
CA GLY A 206 24.17 -0.04 -9.70
C GLY A 206 24.40 -1.26 -10.59
N LYS A 207 24.38 -2.44 -9.96
CA LYS A 207 24.58 -3.74 -10.58
C LYS A 207 23.43 -4.12 -11.51
N ASP A 208 23.76 -4.52 -12.73
CA ASP A 208 22.83 -4.98 -13.76
C ASP A 208 22.63 -6.52 -13.76
N SER A 209 22.67 -7.18 -12.61
CA SER A 209 22.38 -8.61 -12.51
C SER A 209 22.01 -8.96 -11.08
N PHE A 210 21.15 -9.97 -10.89
CA PHE A 210 20.84 -10.50 -9.56
C PHE A 210 21.70 -11.72 -9.24
N GLY A 211 21.90 -12.00 -7.96
CA GLY A 211 22.59 -13.20 -7.48
C GLY A 211 24.12 -13.09 -7.33
N GLU A 212 24.70 -14.15 -6.76
CA GLU A 212 26.09 -14.30 -6.33
C GLU A 212 27.07 -14.36 -7.51
N ALA A 213 27.25 -13.25 -8.20
CA ALA A 213 28.52 -12.99 -8.88
C ALA A 213 29.60 -12.58 -7.84
N GLU A 214 29.68 -13.29 -6.71
CA GLU A 214 30.81 -13.15 -5.77
C GLU A 214 32.02 -13.99 -6.20
N TYR A 215 31.87 -14.98 -7.10
CA TYR A 215 33.00 -15.90 -7.41
C TYR A 215 33.09 -16.47 -8.84
N GLY A 216 32.68 -15.77 -9.92
CA GLY A 216 33.03 -16.29 -11.25
C GLY A 216 32.37 -15.66 -12.47
N VAL A 217 33.13 -14.78 -13.13
CA VAL A 217 33.21 -14.53 -14.59
C VAL A 217 31.90 -14.55 -15.42
N GLN A 218 31.33 -13.35 -15.64
CA GLN A 218 31.25 -12.66 -16.94
C GLN A 218 30.78 -11.23 -16.68
N GLY A 219 31.39 -10.25 -17.37
CA GLY A 219 31.39 -8.83 -17.03
C GLY A 219 30.03 -8.27 -16.59
N THR A 220 29.88 -8.05 -15.29
CA THR A 220 28.75 -7.31 -14.72
C THR A 220 28.84 -5.86 -15.21
N LYS A 221 27.87 -5.40 -15.99
CA LYS A 221 27.89 -4.02 -16.49
C LYS A 221 27.35 -3.12 -15.39
N LEU A 222 28.25 -2.35 -14.79
CA LEU A 222 27.89 -1.40 -13.76
C LEU A 222 27.26 -0.15 -14.40
N VAL A 223 26.10 0.24 -13.91
CA VAL A 223 25.43 1.47 -14.31
C VAL A 223 25.70 2.51 -13.24
N THR A 224 26.68 3.40 -13.46
CA THR A 224 27.15 4.34 -12.43
C THR A 224 26.39 5.66 -12.40
N THR A 225 25.49 5.90 -13.36
CA THR A 225 24.59 7.07 -13.39
C THR A 225 23.14 6.59 -13.56
N PRO A 226 22.14 7.27 -13.00
CA PRO A 226 20.74 6.91 -13.20
C PRO A 226 20.38 6.83 -14.70
N GLN A 227 19.92 5.67 -15.14
CA GLN A 227 19.45 5.43 -16.51
C GLN A 227 17.96 5.09 -16.51
N PRO A 228 17.18 5.57 -17.49
CA PRO A 228 15.78 5.18 -17.63
C PRO A 228 15.66 3.68 -17.88
N VAL A 229 14.64 3.05 -17.28
CA VAL A 229 14.32 1.63 -17.51
C VAL A 229 13.31 1.54 -18.65
N GLU A 230 13.80 1.34 -19.87
CA GLU A 230 12.99 1.39 -21.09
C GLU A 230 11.86 0.34 -21.13
N SER A 231 12.05 -0.83 -20.53
CA SER A 231 11.01 -1.86 -20.43
C SER A 231 9.80 -1.44 -19.57
N LEU A 232 9.95 -0.39 -18.75
CA LEU A 232 8.89 0.18 -17.92
C LEU A 232 8.31 1.50 -18.48
N LYS A 233 8.72 1.93 -19.68
CA LYS A 233 8.34 3.25 -20.22
C LYS A 233 6.83 3.45 -20.40
N ASP A 234 6.11 2.36 -20.66
CA ASP A 234 4.66 2.36 -20.92
C ASP A 234 3.84 2.02 -19.65
N ILE A 235 4.50 1.93 -18.49
CA ILE A 235 3.86 1.66 -17.20
C ILE A 235 4.05 2.88 -16.30
N PHE A 236 2.96 3.48 -15.85
CA PHE A 236 3.03 4.56 -14.86
C PHE A 236 3.30 3.96 -13.48
N VAL A 237 4.58 3.88 -13.09
CA VAL A 237 5.01 3.25 -11.84
C VAL A 237 4.87 4.21 -10.65
N VAL A 238 4.39 3.70 -9.52
CA VAL A 238 4.17 4.47 -8.29
C VAL A 238 4.97 3.98 -7.10
N GLN A 239 5.43 2.72 -7.13
CA GLN A 239 6.27 2.15 -6.09
C GLN A 239 7.19 1.07 -6.68
N ALA A 240 8.41 0.97 -6.17
CA ALA A 240 9.33 -0.12 -6.45
C ALA A 240 9.72 -0.81 -5.13
N ALA A 241 9.97 -2.11 -5.19
CA ALA A 241 10.53 -2.89 -4.10
C ALA A 241 11.56 -3.87 -4.67
N ILE A 242 12.77 -3.87 -4.10
CA ILE A 242 13.89 -4.67 -4.59
C ILE A 242 14.13 -5.81 -3.61
N GLY A 243 13.95 -7.04 -4.05
CA GLY A 243 14.44 -8.23 -3.37
C GLY A 243 15.86 -8.59 -3.82
N ASN A 244 16.46 -9.64 -3.25
CA ASN A 244 17.81 -10.03 -3.63
C ASN A 244 17.91 -10.63 -5.03
N PHE A 245 16.79 -11.18 -5.52
CA PHE A 245 16.73 -11.92 -6.78
C PHE A 245 15.72 -11.38 -7.79
N PHE A 246 14.95 -10.36 -7.40
CA PHE A 246 13.87 -9.84 -8.21
C PHE A 246 13.62 -8.38 -7.89
N THR A 247 12.92 -7.71 -8.78
CA THR A 247 12.32 -6.40 -8.53
C THR A 247 10.83 -6.51 -8.75
N ALA A 248 10.06 -5.85 -7.89
CA ALA A 248 8.64 -5.64 -8.08
C ALA A 248 8.36 -4.15 -8.26
N VAL A 249 7.45 -3.81 -9.17
CA VAL A 249 6.92 -2.45 -9.34
C VAL A 249 5.40 -2.47 -9.27
N LEU A 250 4.84 -1.40 -8.71
CA LEU A 250 3.40 -1.17 -8.61
C LEU A 250 3.01 -0.05 -9.57
N SER A 251 2.01 -0.29 -10.42
CA SER A 251 1.47 0.74 -11.31
C SER A 251 0.41 1.61 -10.62
N ARG A 252 0.06 2.77 -11.19
CA ARG A 252 -0.99 3.66 -10.65
C ARG A 252 -2.38 3.03 -10.62
N GLU A 253 -2.62 2.03 -11.47
CA GLU A 253 -3.85 1.23 -11.52
C GLU A 253 -3.85 0.12 -10.47
N GLY A 254 -2.77 -0.04 -9.70
CA GLY A 254 -2.64 -1.11 -8.72
C GLY A 254 -2.37 -2.48 -9.35
N ARG A 255 -1.64 -2.52 -10.47
CA ARG A 255 -1.08 -3.77 -11.02
C ARG A 255 0.33 -3.95 -10.51
N VAL A 256 0.69 -5.18 -10.15
CA VAL A 256 2.04 -5.53 -9.71
C VAL A 256 2.74 -6.20 -10.88
N TYR A 257 3.94 -5.73 -11.19
CA TYR A 257 4.82 -6.35 -12.17
C TYR A 257 6.08 -6.83 -11.46
N THR A 258 6.56 -8.01 -11.82
CA THR A 258 7.81 -8.57 -11.33
C THR A 258 8.71 -8.92 -12.49
N PHE A 259 10.00 -8.67 -12.32
CA PHE A 259 11.04 -9.15 -13.23
C PHE A 259 12.24 -9.62 -12.42
N SER A 260 12.82 -10.72 -12.88
CA SER A 260 13.97 -11.40 -12.28
C SER A 260 15.08 -11.39 -13.33
N TRP A 261 16.32 -11.04 -12.98
CA TRP A 261 17.45 -11.27 -13.90
C TRP A 261 18.29 -12.42 -13.35
N GLY A 262 18.20 -13.61 -13.96
CA GLY A 262 19.01 -14.77 -13.58
C GLY A 262 18.26 -16.09 -13.43
N LYS A 263 19.03 -17.18 -13.54
CA LYS A 263 18.59 -18.58 -13.65
C LYS A 263 17.79 -19.09 -12.45
N ASP A 264 16.66 -19.70 -12.79
CA ASP A 264 15.83 -20.67 -12.06
C ASP A 264 15.01 -20.21 -10.84
N SER A 265 13.70 -20.49 -10.95
CA SER A 265 12.69 -20.69 -9.89
C SER A 265 12.39 -19.52 -8.95
N LYS A 266 12.27 -18.28 -9.44
CA LYS A 266 11.98 -17.12 -8.57
C LYS A 266 10.82 -16.27 -9.09
N LEU A 267 9.75 -16.30 -8.29
CA LEU A 267 8.47 -15.58 -8.38
C LEU A 267 7.71 -15.70 -9.70
N GLY A 268 6.81 -16.69 -9.76
CA GLY A 268 5.61 -16.66 -10.61
C GLY A 268 5.78 -16.87 -12.12
N HIS A 269 6.99 -16.87 -12.67
CA HIS A 269 7.17 -16.90 -14.12
C HIS A 269 8.09 -18.03 -14.59
N LYS A 270 7.63 -18.76 -15.62
CA LYS A 270 8.37 -19.78 -16.37
C LYS A 270 9.14 -19.10 -17.51
N THR A 271 9.92 -18.07 -17.23
CA THR A 271 10.62 -17.32 -18.28
C THR A 271 12.10 -17.61 -18.28
N GLU A 272 12.70 -17.48 -19.47
CA GLU A 272 14.13 -17.70 -19.69
C GLU A 272 14.96 -16.82 -18.74
N PRO A 273 16.15 -17.25 -18.32
CA PRO A 273 17.00 -16.52 -17.36
C PRO A 273 17.37 -15.08 -17.74
N ASN A 274 17.18 -14.73 -19.02
CA ASN A 274 17.47 -13.42 -19.61
C ASN A 274 16.21 -12.56 -19.78
N ASP A 275 15.05 -12.98 -19.27
CA ASP A 275 13.81 -12.21 -19.35
C ASP A 275 13.88 -11.00 -18.40
N VAL A 276 14.27 -9.88 -18.96
CA VAL A 276 14.36 -8.58 -18.28
C VAL A 276 13.06 -7.78 -18.40
N GLU A 277 12.02 -8.33 -19.04
CA GLU A 277 10.75 -7.65 -19.24
C GLU A 277 9.86 -7.74 -17.99
N PRO A 278 9.18 -6.65 -17.60
CA PRO A 278 8.27 -6.62 -16.47
C PRO A 278 7.02 -7.47 -16.77
N GLN A 279 6.87 -8.57 -16.04
CA GLN A 279 5.71 -9.47 -16.18
C GLN A 279 4.64 -9.14 -15.13
N PRO A 280 3.35 -9.08 -15.50
CA PRO A 280 2.29 -8.89 -14.53
C PRO A 280 2.18 -10.09 -13.59
N LEU A 281 2.06 -9.84 -12.30
CA LEU A 281 1.90 -10.86 -11.27
C LEU A 281 0.46 -11.43 -11.34
N LEU A 282 0.35 -12.62 -11.94
CA LEU A 282 -0.93 -13.28 -12.21
C LEU A 282 -1.50 -14.03 -10.98
N GLY A 283 -2.75 -14.51 -11.11
CA GLY A 283 -3.44 -15.28 -10.09
C GLY A 283 -4.41 -14.42 -9.30
N ALA A 284 -4.44 -14.57 -7.97
CA ALA A 284 -5.46 -13.93 -7.13
C ALA A 284 -5.47 -12.40 -7.20
N LEU A 285 -4.38 -11.75 -7.63
CA LEU A 285 -4.25 -10.30 -7.72
C LEU A 285 -4.54 -9.72 -9.11
N GLU A 286 -4.89 -10.53 -10.12
CA GLU A 286 -5.13 -10.08 -11.49
C GLU A 286 -6.23 -8.98 -11.55
N ASN A 287 -7.31 -9.22 -10.82
CA ASN A 287 -8.47 -8.33 -10.77
C ASN A 287 -8.61 -7.56 -9.45
N ILE A 288 -7.60 -7.59 -8.59
CA ILE A 288 -7.63 -6.90 -7.29
C ILE A 288 -6.59 -5.79 -7.28
N PRO A 289 -6.98 -4.51 -7.08
CA PRO A 289 -6.03 -3.41 -7.08
C PRO A 289 -5.14 -3.43 -5.84
N VAL A 290 -3.83 -3.41 -6.04
CA VAL A 290 -2.81 -3.34 -5.00
C VAL A 290 -2.46 -1.88 -4.69
N VAL A 291 -2.33 -1.53 -3.41
CA VAL A 291 -1.99 -0.16 -2.96
C VAL A 291 -0.59 -0.03 -2.40
N GLN A 292 0.03 -1.15 -2.00
CA GLN A 292 1.39 -1.17 -1.48
C GLN A 292 2.04 -2.53 -1.74
N ILE A 293 3.32 -2.52 -2.11
CA ILE A 293 4.18 -3.70 -2.17
C ILE A 293 5.33 -3.60 -1.16
N ALA A 294 5.81 -4.74 -0.66
CA ALA A 294 7.03 -4.81 0.15
C ALA A 294 7.80 -6.10 -0.15
N ALA A 295 9.05 -5.97 -0.60
CA ALA A 295 9.91 -7.09 -0.93
C ALA A 295 10.84 -7.43 0.23
N GLY A 296 10.90 -8.72 0.59
CA GLY A 296 11.99 -9.25 1.40
C GLY A 296 13.08 -9.87 0.54
N TYR A 297 13.89 -10.77 1.11
CA TYR A 297 15.04 -11.34 0.39
C TYR A 297 14.63 -12.11 -0.88
N CYS A 298 13.55 -12.90 -0.78
CA CYS A 298 13.06 -13.77 -1.87
C CYS A 298 11.53 -13.98 -1.82
N TYR A 299 10.80 -13.01 -1.27
CA TYR A 299 9.34 -13.03 -1.19
C TYR A 299 8.78 -11.61 -1.30
N LEU A 300 7.50 -11.50 -1.65
CA LEU A 300 6.79 -10.24 -1.85
C LEU A 300 5.50 -10.25 -1.04
N LEU A 301 5.22 -9.14 -0.36
CA LEU A 301 3.92 -8.83 0.23
C LEU A 301 3.20 -7.81 -0.64
N CYS A 302 1.90 -8.01 -0.83
CA CYS A 302 1.01 -7.11 -1.54
C CYS A 302 -0.17 -6.75 -0.64
N LEU A 303 -0.35 -5.47 -0.35
CA LEU A 303 -1.53 -4.94 0.32
C LEU A 303 -2.57 -4.59 -0.75
N ALA A 304 -3.66 -5.33 -0.80
CA ALA A 304 -4.70 -5.22 -1.80
C ALA A 304 -5.96 -4.54 -1.24
N CYS A 305 -6.62 -3.73 -2.06
CA CYS A 305 -7.86 -3.05 -1.73
C CYS A 305 -9.03 -3.79 -2.36
N GLN A 306 -9.83 -4.47 -1.53
CA GLN A 306 -11.05 -5.17 -1.94
C GLN A 306 -12.30 -4.40 -1.50
N PRO A 307 -13.48 -4.70 -2.09
CA PRO A 307 -14.74 -4.12 -1.63
C PRO A 307 -14.97 -4.34 -0.13
N SER A 308 -14.66 -5.53 0.37
CA SER A 308 -14.84 -5.93 1.76
C SER A 308 -13.83 -5.31 2.73
N GLY A 309 -12.66 -4.85 2.28
CA GLY A 309 -11.55 -4.72 3.20
C GLY A 309 -10.22 -4.50 2.51
N MET A 310 -9.21 -4.18 3.33
CA MET A 310 -7.83 -4.36 2.92
C MET A 310 -7.43 -5.80 3.20
N SER A 311 -6.60 -6.39 2.34
CA SER A 311 -6.14 -7.77 2.47
C SER A 311 -4.67 -7.87 2.13
N VAL A 312 -3.96 -8.80 2.77
CA VAL A 312 -2.54 -9.04 2.50
C VAL A 312 -2.39 -10.35 1.73
N TYR A 313 -1.66 -10.27 0.62
CA TYR A 313 -1.24 -11.41 -0.17
C TYR A 313 0.27 -11.56 -0.08
N SER A 314 0.74 -12.79 -0.16
CA SER A 314 2.17 -13.12 -0.18
C SER A 314 2.48 -14.13 -1.28
N VAL A 315 3.69 -14.04 -1.81
CA VAL A 315 4.21 -14.91 -2.87
C VAL A 315 5.73 -15.04 -2.76
N GLY A 316 6.28 -16.15 -3.23
CA GLY A 316 7.72 -16.42 -3.26
C GLY A 316 8.12 -17.50 -2.27
N CYS A 317 9.28 -17.36 -1.66
CA CYS A 317 9.84 -18.39 -0.79
C CYS A 317 9.11 -18.44 0.57
N GLY A 318 8.73 -19.63 1.01
CA GLY A 318 8.06 -19.94 2.27
C GLY A 318 9.01 -20.23 3.43
N LEU A 319 10.31 -20.41 3.17
CA LEU A 319 11.28 -20.79 4.19
C LEU A 319 11.22 -19.85 5.41
N GLY A 320 11.16 -20.44 6.61
CA GLY A 320 11.03 -19.70 7.86
C GLY A 320 9.61 -19.22 8.17
N GLY A 321 8.61 -19.56 7.35
CA GLY A 321 7.21 -19.15 7.55
C GLY A 321 6.93 -17.70 7.16
N LYS A 322 7.83 -17.06 6.40
CA LYS A 322 7.76 -15.62 6.04
C LYS A 322 6.59 -15.22 5.14
N LEU A 323 5.89 -16.20 4.57
CA LEU A 323 4.64 -15.96 3.82
C LEU A 323 3.40 -15.91 4.74
N GLY A 324 3.48 -16.34 6.00
CA GLY A 324 2.36 -16.19 6.94
C GLY A 324 1.19 -17.16 6.73
N HIS A 325 1.36 -18.22 5.93
CA HIS A 325 0.32 -19.23 5.69
C HIS A 325 0.30 -20.39 6.71
N GLY A 326 1.02 -20.26 7.83
CA GLY A 326 1.18 -21.34 8.81
C GLY A 326 2.03 -22.53 8.31
N SER A 327 2.66 -22.40 7.14
CA SER A 327 3.54 -23.41 6.54
C SER A 327 4.90 -22.80 6.16
N ARG A 328 5.83 -23.66 5.75
CA ARG A 328 7.14 -23.27 5.18
C ARG A 328 7.22 -23.49 3.66
N THR A 329 6.07 -23.66 3.01
CA THR A 329 5.97 -23.99 1.59
C THR A 329 6.07 -22.73 0.75
N ASP A 330 6.81 -22.81 -0.36
CA ASP A 330 6.88 -21.73 -1.35
C ASP A 330 5.53 -21.55 -2.05
N GLU A 331 5.20 -20.31 -2.36
CA GLU A 331 3.99 -19.94 -3.11
C GLU A 331 4.39 -19.38 -4.47
N LYS A 332 3.91 -20.02 -5.53
CA LYS A 332 4.20 -19.61 -6.92
C LYS A 332 3.32 -18.45 -7.36
N TYR A 333 2.11 -18.36 -6.82
CA TYR A 333 1.14 -17.31 -7.11
C TYR A 333 0.76 -16.58 -5.82
N PRO A 334 0.32 -15.33 -5.89
CA PRO A 334 -0.17 -14.60 -4.72
C PRO A 334 -1.26 -15.37 -4.00
N ARG A 335 -1.03 -15.63 -2.71
CA ARG A 335 -1.98 -16.30 -1.83
C ARG A 335 -2.40 -15.35 -0.71
N LEU A 336 -3.70 -15.34 -0.40
CA LEU A 336 -4.26 -14.55 0.69
C LEU A 336 -3.74 -15.06 2.04
N ILE A 337 -3.38 -14.14 2.93
CA ILE A 337 -3.10 -14.45 4.34
C ILE A 337 -4.42 -14.39 5.12
N GLU A 338 -5.10 -15.52 5.23
CA GLU A 338 -6.43 -15.65 5.85
C GLU A 338 -6.41 -15.33 7.36
N GLN A 339 -5.25 -15.49 8.01
CA GLN A 339 -5.11 -15.30 9.46
C GLN A 339 -5.58 -13.92 9.94
N PHE A 340 -5.46 -12.87 9.12
CA PHE A 340 -5.90 -11.52 9.52
C PHE A 340 -7.42 -11.41 9.61
N GLN A 341 -8.18 -12.18 8.82
CA GLN A 341 -9.63 -12.24 8.95
C GLN A 341 -10.03 -12.92 10.27
N LEU A 342 -9.34 -14.02 10.62
CA LEU A 342 -9.54 -14.73 11.89
C LEU A 342 -9.22 -13.86 13.11
N LEU A 343 -8.21 -13.00 12.99
CA LEU A 343 -7.82 -12.04 14.04
C LEU A 343 -8.67 -10.77 14.07
N ASN A 344 -9.66 -10.65 13.18
CA ASN A 344 -10.45 -9.44 12.92
C ASN A 344 -9.54 -8.20 12.81
N LEU A 345 -8.42 -8.34 12.10
CA LEU A 345 -7.44 -7.28 11.89
C LEU A 345 -7.61 -6.72 10.48
N GLN A 346 -7.78 -5.40 10.38
CA GLN A 346 -7.88 -4.68 9.11
C GLN A 346 -6.51 -4.13 8.71
N PRO A 347 -5.77 -4.75 7.77
CA PRO A 347 -4.43 -4.32 7.38
C PRO A 347 -4.43 -2.90 6.80
N MET A 348 -3.44 -2.09 7.17
CA MET A 348 -3.29 -0.73 6.63
C MET A 348 -1.95 -0.50 5.96
N VAL A 349 -0.89 -1.16 6.43
CA VAL A 349 0.47 -1.03 5.91
C VAL A 349 1.19 -2.37 6.08
N VAL A 350 1.96 -2.77 5.07
CA VAL A 350 2.85 -3.93 5.13
C VAL A 350 4.32 -3.53 5.10
N ALA A 351 5.18 -4.32 5.74
CA ALA A 351 6.63 -4.18 5.67
C ALA A 351 7.27 -5.56 5.58
N ALA A 352 8.39 -5.65 4.85
CA ALA A 352 9.15 -6.87 4.67
C ALA A 352 10.60 -6.61 5.06
N GLY A 353 11.10 -7.38 6.02
CA GLY A 353 12.52 -7.58 6.23
C GLY A 353 13.05 -8.73 5.38
N ALA A 354 14.35 -9.00 5.48
CA ALA A 354 14.99 -10.08 4.71
C ALA A 354 14.28 -11.43 4.89
N TRP A 355 13.90 -11.76 6.13
CA TRP A 355 13.36 -13.07 6.50
C TRP A 355 12.09 -13.03 7.37
N HIS A 356 11.61 -11.83 7.68
CA HIS A 356 10.42 -11.62 8.52
C HIS A 356 9.57 -10.51 7.91
N ALA A 357 8.30 -10.50 8.22
CA ALA A 357 7.33 -9.56 7.71
C ALA A 357 6.53 -8.95 8.86
N ALA A 358 5.94 -7.79 8.61
CA ALA A 358 5.09 -7.08 9.55
C ALA A 358 3.89 -6.46 8.84
N VAL A 359 2.78 -6.36 9.59
CA VAL A 359 1.58 -5.62 9.17
C VAL A 359 1.11 -4.76 10.33
N VAL A 360 0.63 -3.56 10.02
CA VAL A 360 -0.06 -2.68 10.95
C VAL A 360 -1.55 -2.69 10.65
N GLY A 361 -2.36 -3.00 11.66
CA GLY A 361 -3.82 -2.95 11.60
C GLY A 361 -4.37 -1.54 11.78
N ARG A 362 -5.60 -1.30 11.34
CA ARG A 362 -6.32 -0.03 11.52
C ARG A 362 -6.54 0.35 12.99
N ASP A 363 -6.56 -0.65 13.86
CA ASP A 363 -6.64 -0.51 15.31
C ASP A 363 -5.28 -0.27 16.00
N GLY A 364 -4.21 -0.14 15.21
CA GLY A 364 -2.85 0.06 15.71
C GLY A 364 -2.13 -1.21 16.14
N ARG A 365 -2.76 -2.39 16.09
CA ARG A 365 -2.07 -3.66 16.35
C ARG A 365 -0.98 -3.89 15.30
N VAL A 366 0.15 -4.42 15.74
CA VAL A 366 1.23 -4.85 14.86
C VAL A 366 1.35 -6.37 14.94
N CYS A 367 1.32 -7.04 13.80
CA CYS A 367 1.59 -8.47 13.72
C CYS A 367 2.88 -8.70 12.94
N THR A 368 3.77 -9.53 13.47
CA THR A 368 5.04 -9.91 12.83
C THR A 368 5.08 -11.42 12.66
N TRP A 369 5.68 -11.89 11.56
CA TRP A 369 5.84 -13.31 11.28
C TRP A 369 7.09 -13.57 10.44
N GLY A 370 7.44 -14.85 10.27
CA GLY A 370 8.65 -15.29 9.59
C GLY A 370 9.73 -15.73 10.56
N TRP A 371 10.98 -15.49 10.21
CA TRP A 371 12.11 -16.04 10.96
C TRP A 371 12.39 -15.21 12.23
N GLY A 372 12.10 -15.80 13.38
CA GLY A 372 12.47 -15.32 14.72
C GLY A 372 12.86 -16.52 15.58
N ARG A 373 13.79 -16.31 16.51
CA ARG A 373 14.13 -17.31 17.55
C ARG A 373 13.06 -17.37 18.62
#